data_AF-A0A1V9YJZ3-F1
#
_entry.id   AF-A0A1V9YJZ3-F1
#
_cell.length_a   1.000
_cell.length_b   1.000
_cell.length_c   1.000
_cell.angle_alpha   90.00
_cell.angle_beta   90.00
_cell.angle_gamma   90.00
#
_symmetry.space_group_name_H-M   'P 1'
#
loop_
_entity.id
_entity.type
_entity.pdbx_description
1 polymer ?
#
loop_
_entity_poly.entity_id
_entity_poly.type
_entity_poly.pdbx_seq_one_letter_code
_entity_poly.pdbx_strand_id
1 'polypeptide(L)'
;MEVLASPGLFRAMTAYQPGIYADLREIAAAAAAMKVVQDPISAVFYFAPVPDYMSTLPYVVQHGRILLVNGGVLGLPCEALGLPPAKEARLPLHLAIILGDVVRVQRWLACRPALASTAMLDVAVFARQWGLIMYLHQDRHEGCSTNAMDRAAKDGYLDVVRFLHNERPEGCTVAAIDGAAENGHLEIVKFLAMQRREGHSPRALEAPYKDVVSYLIGRADLLTQ
;
A
#
# COMPACT_ATOMS: atom_id res chain seq x y z
N MET A 1 -34.22 -3.70 -33.42
CA MET A 1 -34.40 -3.84 -31.95
C MET A 1 -33.68 -5.10 -31.43
N GLU A 2 -32.43 -5.36 -31.86
CA GLU A 2 -31.71 -6.61 -31.50
C GLU A 2 -30.45 -6.38 -30.65
N VAL A 3 -30.21 -5.14 -30.22
CA VAL A 3 -29.04 -4.82 -29.38
C VAL A 3 -29.08 -5.60 -28.06
N LEU A 4 -30.26 -5.90 -27.51
CA LEU A 4 -30.45 -6.58 -26.23
C LEU A 4 -30.40 -8.13 -26.29
N ALA A 5 -30.24 -8.74 -27.47
CA ALA A 5 -30.19 -10.21 -27.60
C ALA A 5 -28.82 -10.81 -27.27
N SER A 6 -27.76 -9.99 -27.24
CA SER A 6 -26.43 -10.43 -26.84
C SER A 6 -26.37 -10.64 -25.32
N PRO A 7 -26.18 -11.88 -24.83
CA PRO A 7 -26.09 -12.14 -23.39
C PRO A 7 -24.89 -11.40 -22.76
N GLY A 8 -23.83 -11.17 -23.53
CA GLY A 8 -22.67 -10.38 -23.12
C GLY A 8 -23.01 -8.90 -22.97
N LEU A 9 -23.74 -8.33 -23.93
CA LEU A 9 -24.14 -6.92 -23.86
C LEU A 9 -25.19 -6.67 -22.79
N PHE A 10 -26.16 -7.56 -22.62
CA PHE A 10 -27.16 -7.46 -21.55
C PHE A 10 -26.50 -7.52 -20.17
N ARG A 11 -25.54 -8.44 -19.94
CA ARG A 11 -24.76 -8.48 -18.70
C ARG A 11 -23.94 -7.21 -18.48
N ALA A 12 -23.32 -6.67 -19.53
CA ALA A 12 -22.55 -5.42 -19.43
C ALA A 12 -23.46 -4.22 -19.07
N MET A 13 -24.67 -4.16 -19.66
CA MET A 13 -25.66 -3.10 -19.42
C MET A 13 -26.32 -3.21 -18.03
N THR A 14 -26.61 -4.41 -17.55
CA THR A 14 -27.22 -4.61 -16.21
C THR A 14 -26.19 -4.58 -15.09
N ALA A 15 -24.92 -4.85 -15.38
CA ALA A 15 -23.85 -4.69 -14.40
C ALA A 15 -23.67 -3.22 -13.97
N TYR A 16 -24.07 -2.25 -14.80
CA TYR A 16 -23.94 -0.82 -14.51
C TYR A 16 -25.30 -0.13 -14.42
N GLN A 17 -25.91 -0.12 -13.23
CA GLN A 17 -27.05 0.75 -12.89
C GLN A 17 -27.02 1.14 -11.40
N PRO A 18 -27.48 2.34 -11.04
CA PRO A 18 -26.91 3.65 -11.29
C PRO A 18 -25.65 3.89 -10.42
N GLY A 19 -24.47 3.93 -11.04
CA GLY A 19 -23.28 4.52 -10.42
C GLY A 19 -22.31 3.60 -9.66
N ILE A 20 -22.52 2.27 -9.61
CA ILE A 20 -21.49 1.30 -9.21
C ILE A 20 -21.83 -0.13 -9.67
N TYR A 21 -20.84 -0.95 -10.02
CA TYR A 21 -21.04 -2.37 -10.35
C TYR A 21 -21.56 -3.15 -9.13
N ALA A 22 -22.42 -4.16 -9.36
CA ALA A 22 -23.09 -4.91 -8.29
C ALA A 22 -22.10 -5.61 -7.32
N ASP A 23 -21.01 -6.15 -7.84
CA ASP A 23 -19.94 -6.82 -7.08
C ASP A 23 -19.07 -5.86 -6.25
N LEU A 24 -19.18 -4.56 -6.47
CA LEU A 24 -18.49 -3.53 -5.66
C LEU A 24 -19.29 -3.15 -4.42
N ARG A 25 -20.57 -3.52 -4.34
CA ARG A 25 -21.46 -3.14 -3.24
C ARG A 25 -21.01 -3.72 -1.91
N GLU A 26 -20.45 -4.93 -1.92
CA GLU A 26 -19.92 -5.59 -0.72
C GLU A 26 -18.77 -4.78 -0.09
N ILE A 27 -17.75 -4.43 -0.89
CA ILE A 27 -16.62 -3.63 -0.43
C ILE A 27 -17.06 -2.20 -0.05
N ALA A 28 -18.01 -1.61 -0.80
CA ALA A 28 -18.57 -0.31 -0.48
C ALA A 28 -19.32 -0.32 0.87
N ALA A 29 -20.10 -1.37 1.14
CA ALA A 29 -20.82 -1.54 2.40
C ALA A 29 -19.85 -1.78 3.57
N ALA A 30 -18.83 -2.61 3.37
CA ALA A 30 -17.77 -2.84 4.34
C ALA A 30 -17.07 -1.54 4.73
N ALA A 31 -16.60 -0.77 3.74
CA ALA A 31 -15.99 0.54 3.97
C ALA A 31 -16.93 1.54 4.64
N ALA A 32 -18.23 1.53 4.30
CA ALA A 32 -19.22 2.42 4.92
C ALA A 32 -19.50 2.08 6.40
N ALA A 33 -19.31 0.83 6.80
CA ALA A 33 -19.45 0.38 8.18
C ALA A 33 -18.23 0.72 9.05
N MET A 34 -17.05 0.89 8.43
CA MET A 34 -15.83 1.30 9.12
C MET A 34 -15.94 2.76 9.63
N LYS A 35 -15.52 2.96 10.87
CA LYS A 35 -15.42 4.26 11.55
C LYS A 35 -13.97 4.59 11.82
N VAL A 36 -13.68 5.88 11.90
CA VAL A 36 -12.38 6.36 12.38
C VAL A 36 -12.37 6.24 13.90
N VAL A 37 -11.35 5.57 14.42
CA VAL A 37 -11.11 5.35 15.85
C VAL A 37 -9.70 5.78 16.18
N GLN A 38 -9.54 6.60 17.21
CA GLN A 38 -8.23 6.95 17.74
C GLN A 38 -7.81 5.93 18.79
N ASP A 39 -6.60 5.38 18.66
CA ASP A 39 -6.01 4.57 19.71
C ASP A 39 -5.61 5.47 20.89
N PRO A 40 -6.14 5.25 22.11
CA PRO A 40 -5.82 6.08 23.26
C PRO A 40 -4.35 6.00 23.68
N ILE A 41 -3.61 4.95 23.29
CA ILE A 41 -2.21 4.76 23.68
C ILE A 41 -1.27 5.44 22.70
N SER A 42 -1.40 5.13 21.41
CA SER A 42 -0.50 5.68 20.38
C SER A 42 -0.95 7.02 19.80
N ALA A 43 -2.18 7.45 20.09
CA ALA A 43 -2.88 8.57 19.44
C ALA A 43 -3.05 8.43 17.92
N VAL A 44 -2.70 7.27 17.34
CA VAL A 44 -2.85 6.96 15.91
C VAL A 44 -4.32 6.70 15.57
N PHE A 45 -4.73 7.10 14.38
CA PHE A 45 -6.09 6.89 13.87
C PHE A 45 -6.19 5.66 12.98
N TYR A 46 -7.29 4.93 13.12
CA TYR A 46 -7.56 3.67 12.45
C TYR A 46 -8.97 3.66 11.86
N PHE A 47 -9.15 3.01 10.71
CA PHE A 47 -10.45 2.57 10.22
C PHE A 47 -10.81 1.22 10.85
N ALA A 48 -11.92 1.14 11.57
CA ALA A 48 -12.37 -0.04 12.30
C ALA A 48 -13.91 -0.16 12.35
N PRO A 49 -14.52 -1.37 12.38
CA PRO A 49 -13.86 -2.67 12.35
C PRO A 49 -13.40 -3.06 10.94
N VAL A 50 -12.22 -3.67 10.86
CA VAL A 50 -11.79 -4.37 9.65
C VAL A 50 -12.68 -5.60 9.44
N PRO A 51 -13.21 -5.84 8.23
CA PRO A 51 -14.02 -7.03 7.95
C PRO A 51 -13.26 -8.33 8.23
N ASP A 52 -13.95 -9.33 8.79
CA ASP A 52 -13.33 -10.60 9.21
C ASP A 52 -12.61 -11.33 8.08
N TYR A 53 -13.15 -11.31 6.86
CA TYR A 53 -12.54 -11.94 5.69
C TYR A 53 -11.21 -11.29 5.28
N MET A 54 -10.92 -10.07 5.76
CA MET A 54 -9.65 -9.37 5.55
C MET A 54 -8.65 -9.62 6.67
N SER A 55 -9.08 -10.13 7.83
CA SER A 55 -8.26 -10.21 9.05
C SER A 55 -6.97 -11.02 8.91
N THR A 56 -6.96 -11.98 7.98
CA THR A 56 -5.83 -12.88 7.72
C THR A 56 -4.98 -12.47 6.52
N LEU A 57 -5.34 -11.40 5.82
CA LEU A 57 -4.54 -10.90 4.71
C LEU A 57 -3.17 -10.44 5.22
N PRO A 58 -2.06 -10.76 4.54
CA PRO A 58 -0.71 -10.41 5.00
C PRO A 58 -0.57 -8.93 5.37
N TYR A 59 -1.12 -8.03 4.55
CA TYR A 59 -1.16 -6.59 4.82
C TYR A 59 -1.85 -6.24 6.15
N VAL A 60 -2.99 -6.88 6.44
CA VAL A 60 -3.78 -6.64 7.64
C VAL A 60 -3.12 -7.25 8.87
N VAL A 61 -2.49 -8.42 8.73
CA VAL A 61 -1.71 -9.04 9.82
C VAL A 61 -0.51 -8.18 10.19
N GLN A 62 0.16 -7.60 9.19
CA GLN A 62 1.37 -6.80 9.39
C GLN A 62 1.09 -5.39 9.91
N HIS A 63 0.05 -4.72 9.41
CA HIS A 63 -0.22 -3.31 9.74
C HIS A 63 -1.45 -3.10 10.60
N GLY A 64 -2.32 -4.10 10.73
CA GLY A 64 -3.53 -4.01 11.54
C GLY A 64 -3.21 -4.00 13.03
N ARG A 65 -4.09 -3.36 13.80
CA ARG A 65 -3.96 -3.26 15.26
C ARG A 65 -5.26 -3.63 15.94
N ILE A 66 -5.19 -4.43 16.98
CA ILE A 66 -6.32 -4.64 17.89
C ILE A 66 -6.41 -3.42 18.80
N LEU A 67 -7.47 -2.64 18.63
CA LEU A 67 -7.76 -1.46 19.42
C LEU A 67 -8.57 -1.88 20.65
N LEU A 68 -8.12 -1.51 21.84
CA LEU A 68 -8.77 -1.87 23.11
C LEU A 68 -10.06 -1.07 23.39
N VAL A 69 -10.63 -0.44 22.36
CA VAL A 69 -11.96 0.18 22.42
C VAL A 69 -13.05 -0.87 22.17
N ASN A 70 -14.21 -0.71 22.80
CA ASN A 70 -15.42 -1.51 22.54
C ASN A 70 -15.21 -3.03 22.54
N GLY A 71 -14.38 -3.56 23.45
CA GLY A 71 -14.17 -5.00 23.59
C GLY A 71 -13.11 -5.61 22.67
N GLY A 72 -12.33 -4.81 21.96
CA GLY A 72 -11.24 -5.28 21.10
C GLY A 72 -11.68 -5.33 19.63
N VAL A 73 -11.27 -4.33 18.85
CA VAL A 73 -11.64 -4.24 17.44
C VAL A 73 -10.39 -4.11 16.57
N LEU A 74 -10.29 -4.94 15.53
CA LEU A 74 -9.22 -4.84 14.55
C LEU A 74 -9.41 -3.57 13.70
N GLY A 75 -8.39 -2.73 13.65
CA GLY A 75 -8.36 -1.50 12.87
C GLY A 75 -7.18 -1.47 11.91
N LEU A 76 -7.35 -0.80 10.77
CA LEU A 76 -6.29 -0.48 9.81
C LEU A 76 -5.84 0.98 9.96
N PRO A 77 -4.54 1.27 10.12
CA PRO A 77 -4.08 2.63 10.34
C PRO A 77 -4.35 3.52 9.12
N CYS A 78 -4.93 4.70 9.33
CA CYS A 78 -5.31 5.62 8.25
C CYS A 78 -4.08 6.04 7.41
N GLU A 79 -2.97 6.33 8.09
CA GLU A 79 -1.68 6.67 7.46
C GLU A 79 -1.12 5.52 6.62
N ALA A 80 -1.33 4.26 7.03
CA ALA A 80 -0.84 3.13 6.25
C ALA A 80 -1.56 2.99 4.92
N LEU A 81 -2.83 3.41 4.86
CA LEU A 81 -3.65 3.48 3.66
C LEU A 81 -3.41 4.75 2.83
N GLY A 82 -2.62 5.71 3.31
CA GLY A 82 -2.48 7.03 2.67
C GLY A 82 -3.79 7.84 2.67
N LEU A 83 -4.64 7.63 3.68
CA LEU A 83 -5.93 8.28 3.81
C LEU A 83 -5.98 9.14 5.08
N PRO A 84 -6.63 10.31 5.05
CA PRO A 84 -6.83 11.12 6.25
C PRO A 84 -7.77 10.40 7.24
N PRO A 85 -7.72 10.76 8.54
CA PRO A 85 -8.58 10.18 9.58
C PRO A 85 -10.00 10.76 9.53
N ALA A 86 -10.67 10.60 8.39
CA ALA A 86 -12.02 11.06 8.14
C ALA A 86 -12.79 10.05 7.29
N LYS A 87 -14.09 10.30 7.07
CA LYS A 87 -14.90 9.49 6.15
C LYS A 87 -14.41 9.73 4.71
N GLU A 88 -13.78 8.72 4.11
CA GLU A 88 -13.09 8.85 2.83
C GLU A 88 -13.78 8.08 1.69
N ALA A 89 -14.05 8.77 0.57
CA ALA A 89 -14.63 8.15 -0.62
C ALA A 89 -13.69 7.14 -1.32
N ARG A 90 -12.38 7.21 -1.03
CA ARG A 90 -11.34 6.32 -1.57
C ARG A 90 -11.18 5.03 -0.78
N LEU A 91 -11.65 4.96 0.46
CA LEU A 91 -11.49 3.78 1.31
C LEU A 91 -11.94 2.46 0.63
N PRO A 92 -13.13 2.37 -0.01
CA PRO A 92 -13.52 1.15 -0.70
C PRO A 92 -12.54 0.71 -1.80
N LEU A 93 -11.98 1.66 -2.56
CA LEU A 93 -10.99 1.38 -3.58
C LEU A 93 -9.69 0.84 -2.95
N HIS A 94 -9.25 1.42 -1.84
CA HIS A 94 -8.06 0.95 -1.12
C HIS A 94 -8.25 -0.45 -0.52
N LEU A 95 -9.46 -0.78 -0.02
CA LEU A 95 -9.79 -2.14 0.40
C LEU A 95 -9.75 -3.13 -0.77
N ALA A 96 -10.27 -2.74 -1.94
CA ALA A 96 -10.17 -3.57 -3.16
C ALA A 96 -8.72 -3.80 -3.60
N ILE A 97 -7.86 -2.79 -3.41
CA ILE A 97 -6.41 -2.92 -3.66
C ILE A 97 -5.80 -3.93 -2.70
N ILE A 98 -6.08 -3.84 -1.39
CA ILE A 98 -5.55 -4.78 -0.38
C ILE A 98 -5.97 -6.22 -0.67
N LEU A 99 -7.20 -6.41 -1.16
CA LEU A 99 -7.72 -7.71 -1.57
C LEU A 99 -7.05 -8.27 -2.84
N GLY A 100 -6.31 -7.45 -3.59
CA GLY A 100 -5.64 -7.88 -4.83
C GLY A 100 -6.58 -8.02 -6.03
N ASP A 101 -7.79 -7.49 -5.96
CA ASP A 101 -8.80 -7.67 -7.01
C ASP A 101 -8.66 -6.60 -8.11
N VAL A 102 -7.85 -6.93 -9.12
CA VAL A 102 -7.62 -6.08 -10.30
C VAL A 102 -8.92 -5.71 -11.00
N VAL A 103 -9.87 -6.64 -11.12
CA VAL A 103 -11.14 -6.43 -11.82
C VAL A 103 -12.00 -5.41 -11.07
N ARG A 104 -12.11 -5.55 -9.75
CA ARG A 104 -12.87 -4.61 -8.93
C ARG A 104 -12.22 -3.23 -8.89
N VAL A 105 -10.88 -3.15 -8.87
CA VAL A 105 -10.15 -1.88 -8.97
C VAL A 105 -10.42 -1.21 -10.33
N GLN A 106 -10.31 -1.94 -11.44
CA GLN A 106 -10.65 -1.44 -12.79
C GLN A 106 -12.09 -0.91 -12.84
N ARG A 107 -13.04 -1.67 -12.29
CA ARG A 107 -14.46 -1.28 -12.25
C ARG A 107 -14.70 -0.03 -11.40
N TRP A 108 -14.06 0.08 -10.24
CA TRP A 108 -14.13 1.29 -9.40
C TRP A 108 -13.63 2.52 -10.15
N LEU A 109 -12.48 2.41 -10.80
CA LEU A 109 -11.88 3.51 -11.56
C LEU A 109 -12.69 3.85 -12.82
N ALA A 110 -13.35 2.88 -13.45
CA ALA A 110 -14.28 3.13 -14.55
C ALA A 110 -15.53 3.90 -14.09
N CYS A 111 -16.09 3.57 -12.92
CA CYS A 111 -17.23 4.30 -12.33
C CYS A 111 -16.85 5.69 -11.81
N ARG A 112 -15.66 5.81 -11.21
CA ARG A 112 -15.23 7.00 -10.45
C ARG A 112 -13.73 7.28 -10.67
N PRO A 113 -13.35 7.82 -11.84
CA PRO A 113 -11.95 8.11 -12.16
C PRO A 113 -11.26 9.05 -11.17
N ALA A 114 -12.02 9.98 -10.56
CA ALA A 114 -11.52 10.96 -9.60
C ALA A 114 -11.01 10.36 -8.27
N LEU A 115 -11.23 9.07 -8.02
CA LEU A 115 -10.68 8.40 -6.84
C LEU A 115 -9.22 8.01 -7.02
N ALA A 116 -8.71 8.06 -8.24
CA ALA A 116 -7.32 7.73 -8.52
C ALA A 116 -6.38 8.75 -7.89
N SER A 117 -5.34 8.26 -7.23
CA SER A 117 -4.30 9.06 -6.60
C SER A 117 -3.01 8.28 -6.47
N THR A 118 -1.90 8.96 -6.17
CA THR A 118 -0.58 8.35 -5.90
C THR A 118 -0.65 7.26 -4.82
N ALA A 119 -1.56 7.40 -3.87
CA ALA A 119 -1.75 6.44 -2.78
C ALA A 119 -2.19 5.04 -3.24
N MET A 120 -2.74 4.89 -4.46
CA MET A 120 -3.13 3.58 -4.98
C MET A 120 -1.94 2.64 -5.15
N LEU A 121 -0.87 3.13 -5.80
CA LEU A 121 0.32 2.33 -6.05
C LEU A 121 1.08 2.10 -4.75
N ASP A 122 1.14 3.09 -3.85
CA ASP A 122 1.68 2.94 -2.49
C ASP A 122 1.00 1.78 -1.74
N VAL A 123 -0.35 1.78 -1.68
CA VAL A 123 -1.10 0.71 -0.99
C VAL A 123 -0.95 -0.64 -1.69
N ALA A 124 -0.89 -0.68 -3.03
CA ALA A 124 -0.67 -1.92 -3.77
C ALA A 124 0.72 -2.53 -3.47
N VAL A 125 1.73 -1.67 -3.35
CA VAL A 125 3.10 -2.05 -2.94
C VAL A 125 3.10 -2.60 -1.51
N PHE A 126 2.48 -1.89 -0.57
CA PHE A 126 2.44 -2.33 0.84
C PHE A 126 1.68 -3.64 0.99
N ALA A 127 0.60 -3.83 0.22
CA ALA A 127 -0.17 -5.07 0.19
C ALA A 127 0.49 -6.20 -0.62
N ARG A 128 1.66 -5.96 -1.23
CA ARG A 128 2.39 -6.88 -2.12
C ARG A 128 1.55 -7.44 -3.27
N GLN A 129 0.62 -6.65 -3.79
CA GLN A 129 -0.30 -7.09 -4.83
C GLN A 129 0.35 -6.89 -6.20
N TRP A 130 1.27 -7.78 -6.57
CA TRP A 130 2.08 -7.66 -7.80
C TRP A 130 1.24 -7.39 -9.07
N GLY A 131 0.12 -8.10 -9.23
CA GLY A 131 -0.78 -7.88 -10.36
C GLY A 131 -1.35 -6.45 -10.43
N LEU A 132 -1.66 -5.86 -9.27
CA LEU A 132 -2.08 -4.47 -9.18
C LEU A 132 -0.92 -3.49 -9.35
N ILE A 133 0.29 -3.80 -8.86
CA ILE A 133 1.48 -2.97 -9.10
C ILE A 133 1.73 -2.84 -10.61
N MET A 134 1.67 -3.95 -11.36
CA MET A 134 1.84 -3.93 -12.81
C MET A 134 0.71 -3.15 -13.51
N TYR A 135 -0.54 -3.43 -13.15
CA TYR A 135 -1.70 -2.72 -13.72
C TYR A 135 -1.63 -1.20 -13.47
N LEU A 136 -1.35 -0.78 -12.24
CA LEU A 136 -1.24 0.64 -11.87
C LEU A 136 0.03 1.30 -12.42
N HIS A 137 1.05 0.54 -12.79
CA HIS A 137 2.22 1.08 -13.46
C HIS A 137 1.98 1.30 -14.97
N GLN A 138 1.36 0.31 -15.64
CA GLN A 138 1.19 0.32 -17.10
C GLN A 138 0.05 1.22 -17.57
N ASP A 139 -1.10 1.15 -16.89
CA ASP A 139 -2.35 1.72 -17.40
C ASP A 139 -2.67 3.10 -16.81
N ARG A 140 -1.87 3.58 -15.86
CA ARG A 140 -2.19 4.72 -14.98
C ARG A 140 -1.01 5.69 -14.87
N HIS A 141 -1.32 6.99 -14.73
CA HIS A 141 -0.33 8.07 -14.75
C HIS A 141 -0.22 8.81 -13.41
N GLU A 142 -1.01 8.44 -12.40
CA GLU A 142 -0.99 9.08 -11.08
C GLU A 142 0.35 8.90 -10.37
N GLY A 143 1.05 7.81 -10.65
CA GLY A 143 2.32 7.45 -10.04
C GLY A 143 2.22 7.00 -8.59
N CYS A 144 3.32 7.08 -7.87
CA CYS A 144 3.43 6.76 -6.45
C CYS A 144 4.10 7.91 -5.69
N SER A 145 4.17 7.80 -4.37
CA SER A 145 5.06 8.64 -3.58
C SER A 145 6.38 7.91 -3.28
N THR A 146 7.36 8.61 -2.70
CA THR A 146 8.57 7.98 -2.18
C THR A 146 8.27 6.92 -1.10
N ASN A 147 7.10 7.01 -0.44
CA ASN A 147 6.68 6.01 0.56
C ASN A 147 6.57 4.61 -0.04
N ALA A 148 6.26 4.48 -1.34
CA ALA A 148 6.22 3.17 -2.00
C ALA A 148 7.55 2.43 -1.84
N MET A 149 8.67 3.07 -2.22
CA MET A 149 9.99 2.46 -2.11
C MET A 149 10.48 2.39 -0.67
N ASP A 150 10.22 3.42 0.14
CA ASP A 150 10.63 3.46 1.54
C ASP A 150 10.03 2.30 2.34
N ARG A 151 8.73 2.04 2.19
CA ARG A 151 8.10 0.91 2.89
C ARG A 151 8.40 -0.43 2.26
N ALA A 152 8.49 -0.53 0.93
CA ALA A 152 8.94 -1.77 0.29
C ALA A 152 10.33 -2.19 0.82
N ALA A 153 11.21 -1.22 1.05
CA ALA A 153 12.51 -1.46 1.65
C ALA A 153 12.41 -1.88 3.12
N LYS A 154 11.59 -1.18 3.91
CA LYS A 154 11.34 -1.49 5.32
C LYS A 154 10.74 -2.88 5.54
N ASP A 155 9.85 -3.31 4.65
CA ASP A 155 9.12 -4.59 4.76
C ASP A 155 9.82 -5.76 4.06
N GLY A 156 10.99 -5.54 3.45
CA GLY A 156 11.82 -6.60 2.88
C GLY A 156 11.46 -7.02 1.45
N TYR A 157 10.71 -6.20 0.71
CA TYR A 157 10.23 -6.52 -0.64
C TYR A 157 11.27 -6.14 -1.72
N LEU A 158 12.39 -6.86 -1.75
CA LEU A 158 13.52 -6.57 -2.67
C LEU A 158 13.11 -6.55 -4.16
N ASP A 159 12.21 -7.44 -4.57
CA ASP A 159 11.65 -7.51 -5.92
C ASP A 159 10.89 -6.22 -6.28
N VAL A 160 10.06 -5.73 -5.36
CA VAL A 160 9.32 -4.47 -5.53
C VAL A 160 10.27 -3.27 -5.48
N VAL A 161 11.27 -3.26 -4.61
CA VAL A 161 12.29 -2.19 -4.55
C VAL A 161 13.04 -2.07 -5.87
N ARG A 162 13.48 -3.20 -6.45
CA ARG A 162 14.16 -3.22 -7.75
C ARG A 162 13.25 -2.72 -8.87
N PHE A 163 12.00 -3.17 -8.88
CA PHE A 163 11.01 -2.72 -9.85
C PHE A 163 10.79 -1.20 -9.75
N LEU A 164 10.49 -0.69 -8.55
CA LEU A 164 10.27 0.75 -8.34
C LEU A 164 11.53 1.56 -8.69
N HIS A 165 12.74 1.06 -8.42
CA HIS A 165 13.96 1.77 -8.80
C HIS A 165 14.15 1.88 -10.31
N ASN A 166 13.87 0.80 -11.05
CA ASN A 166 14.09 0.76 -12.50
C ASN A 166 12.98 1.48 -13.29
N GLU A 167 11.74 1.36 -12.82
CA GLU A 167 10.56 1.73 -13.62
C GLU A 167 9.89 3.03 -13.14
N ARG A 168 10.26 3.56 -11.96
CA ARG A 168 9.61 4.74 -11.36
C ARG A 168 10.62 5.85 -11.02
N PRO A 169 10.38 7.10 -11.46
CA PRO A 169 11.30 8.21 -11.22
C PRO A 169 11.22 8.81 -9.80
N GLU A 170 10.17 8.53 -9.02
CA GLU A 170 9.92 9.18 -7.73
C GLU A 170 11.01 8.91 -6.68
N GLY A 171 11.60 7.71 -6.73
CA GLY A 171 12.70 7.34 -5.86
C GLY A 171 12.32 6.99 -4.44
N CYS A 172 13.23 7.24 -3.50
CA CYS A 172 13.05 6.95 -2.08
C CYS A 172 13.57 8.12 -1.24
N THR A 173 13.51 7.97 0.08
CA THR A 173 14.16 8.87 1.04
C THR A 173 15.20 8.08 1.86
N VAL A 174 15.84 8.76 2.82
CA VAL A 174 16.69 8.09 3.83
C VAL A 174 15.94 7.00 4.61
N ALA A 175 14.61 7.11 4.70
CA ALA A 175 13.78 6.15 5.41
C ALA A 175 13.82 4.75 4.78
N ALA A 176 14.15 4.62 3.49
CA ALA A 176 14.30 3.31 2.85
C ALA A 176 15.46 2.51 3.44
N ILE A 177 16.65 3.10 3.53
CA ILE A 177 17.82 2.42 4.11
C ILE A 177 17.66 2.27 5.62
N ASP A 178 17.17 3.30 6.31
CA ASP A 178 16.92 3.24 7.75
C ASP A 178 15.95 2.11 8.10
N GLY A 179 14.80 2.05 7.43
CA GLY A 179 13.79 1.01 7.64
C GLY A 179 14.30 -0.38 7.28
N ALA A 180 15.02 -0.52 6.15
CA ALA A 180 15.65 -1.78 5.78
C ALA A 180 16.69 -2.23 6.81
N ALA A 181 17.45 -1.30 7.39
CA ALA A 181 18.44 -1.60 8.41
C ALA A 181 17.81 -1.99 9.75
N GLU A 182 16.81 -1.23 10.21
CA GLU A 182 16.03 -1.54 11.41
C GLU A 182 15.38 -2.94 11.39
N ASN A 183 15.13 -3.50 10.19
CA ASN A 183 14.52 -4.81 9.99
C ASN A 183 15.47 -5.89 9.45
N GLY A 184 16.77 -5.58 9.31
CA GLY A 184 17.79 -6.57 8.95
C GLY A 184 17.80 -6.99 7.48
N HIS A 185 17.26 -6.16 6.59
CA HIS A 185 17.18 -6.42 5.15
C HIS A 185 18.47 -6.03 4.43
N LEU A 186 19.58 -6.74 4.74
CA LEU A 186 20.92 -6.45 4.23
C LEU A 186 20.99 -6.29 2.70
N GLU A 187 20.34 -7.17 1.94
CA GLU A 187 20.39 -7.13 0.47
C GLU A 187 19.70 -5.88 -0.11
N ILE A 188 18.65 -5.39 0.55
CA ILE A 188 18.00 -4.13 0.20
C ILE A 188 18.91 -2.95 0.52
N VAL A 189 19.56 -2.96 1.70
CA VAL A 189 20.53 -1.92 2.09
C VAL A 189 21.68 -1.84 1.09
N LYS A 190 22.27 -2.98 0.70
CA LYS A 190 23.31 -3.03 -0.34
C LYS A 190 22.83 -2.45 -1.65
N PHE A 191 21.66 -2.89 -2.12
CA PHE A 191 21.09 -2.43 -3.38
C PHE A 191 20.86 -0.91 -3.37
N LEU A 192 20.13 -0.41 -2.37
CA LEU A 192 19.79 1.01 -2.26
C LEU A 192 21.06 1.85 -2.10
N ALA A 193 21.98 1.44 -1.22
CA ALA A 193 23.22 2.18 -1.06
C ALA A 193 23.97 2.25 -2.40
N MET A 194 24.10 1.14 -3.16
CA MET A 194 24.82 1.14 -4.43
C MET A 194 24.15 1.97 -5.53
N GLN A 195 22.83 1.94 -5.63
CA GLN A 195 22.09 2.51 -6.76
C GLN A 195 21.52 3.91 -6.49
N ARG A 196 21.45 4.33 -5.22
CA ARG A 196 20.77 5.55 -4.78
C ARG A 196 21.71 6.48 -4.00
N ARG A 197 21.36 7.76 -3.91
CA ARG A 197 22.22 8.83 -3.34
C ARG A 197 21.69 9.40 -2.03
N GLU A 198 20.47 9.06 -1.68
CA GLU A 198 19.73 9.54 -0.52
C GLU A 198 20.44 9.19 0.79
N GLY A 199 21.12 8.04 0.83
CA GLY A 199 21.89 7.60 1.99
C GLY A 199 21.02 7.10 3.14
N HIS A 200 21.56 7.15 4.35
CA HIS A 200 20.90 6.72 5.58
C HIS A 200 21.11 7.77 6.69
N SER A 201 20.24 7.76 7.70
CA SER A 201 20.44 8.56 8.90
C SER A 201 21.30 7.80 9.92
N PRO A 202 21.71 8.45 11.04
CA PRO A 202 22.40 7.76 12.14
C PRO A 202 21.61 6.59 12.72
N ARG A 203 20.27 6.61 12.62
CA ARG A 203 19.40 5.53 13.12
C ARG A 203 19.71 4.18 12.49
N ALA A 204 20.11 4.16 11.22
CA ALA A 204 20.48 2.92 10.54
C ALA A 204 21.70 2.22 11.18
N LEU A 205 22.57 2.98 11.85
CA LEU A 205 23.75 2.45 12.55
C LEU A 205 23.43 1.93 13.96
N GLU A 206 22.27 2.29 14.50
CA GLU A 206 21.75 1.80 15.78
C GLU A 206 20.95 0.50 15.62
N ALA A 207 20.78 0.02 14.39
CA ALA A 207 20.05 -1.20 14.09
C ALA A 207 20.67 -2.43 14.79
N PRO A 208 19.85 -3.39 15.25
CA PRO A 208 20.34 -4.56 15.99
C PRO A 208 21.12 -5.56 15.11
N TYR A 209 21.10 -5.39 13.79
CA TYR A 209 21.69 -6.30 12.80
C TYR A 209 23.14 -5.91 12.46
N LYS A 210 24.09 -6.58 13.11
CA LYS A 210 25.53 -6.26 13.02
C LYS A 210 26.08 -6.29 11.60
N ASP A 211 25.62 -7.21 10.77
CA ASP A 211 26.02 -7.35 9.37
C ASP A 211 25.59 -6.14 8.53
N VAL A 212 24.38 -5.64 8.75
CA VAL A 212 23.89 -4.40 8.14
C VAL A 212 24.71 -3.21 8.58
N VAL A 213 24.89 -3.02 9.89
CA VAL A 213 25.65 -1.90 10.44
C VAL A 213 27.11 -1.93 9.96
N SER A 214 27.75 -3.10 9.92
CA SER A 214 29.12 -3.26 9.42
C SER A 214 29.24 -2.86 7.95
N TYR A 215 28.26 -3.22 7.12
CA TYR A 215 28.23 -2.81 5.71
C TYR A 215 28.09 -1.28 5.56
N LEU A 216 27.21 -0.65 6.33
CA LEU A 216 27.00 0.79 6.29
C LEU A 216 28.24 1.58 6.72
N ILE A 217 28.90 1.16 7.81
CA ILE A 217 30.15 1.78 8.28
C ILE A 217 31.27 1.61 7.26
N GLY A 218 31.51 0.37 6.79
CA GLY A 218 32.59 0.08 5.84
C GLY A 218 32.45 0.82 4.51
N ARG A 219 31.22 1.24 4.15
CA ARG A 219 30.98 2.06 2.97
C ARG A 219 31.32 3.54 3.19
N ALA A 220 31.05 4.10 4.36
CA ALA A 220 31.39 5.49 4.68
C ALA A 220 32.90 5.74 4.56
N ASP A 221 33.69 4.76 4.99
CA ASP A 221 35.16 4.78 4.91
C ASP A 221 35.68 4.74 3.46
N LEU A 222 34.93 4.15 2.52
CA LEU A 222 35.28 4.10 1.09
C LEU A 222 34.97 5.39 0.32
N LEU A 223 34.03 6.22 0.82
CA LEU A 223 33.65 7.49 0.20
C LEU A 223 34.45 8.69 0.73
N THR A 224 35.24 8.49 1.78
CA THR A 224 36.08 9.52 2.43
C THR A 224 37.56 9.44 2.02
N GLN A 225 37.91 8.54 1.10
CA GLN A 225 39.21 8.43 0.42
C GLN A 225 39.11 8.95 -1.01
#